data_AF-A0AAW1B103-F1
#
_entry.id   AF-A0AAW1B103-F1
#
_cell.length_a   1.000
_cell.length_b   1.000
_cell.length_c   1.000
_cell.angle_alpha   90.00
_cell.angle_beta   90.00
_cell.angle_gamma   90.00
#
_symmetry.space_group_name_H-M   'P 1'
#
loop_
_entity.id
_entity.type
_entity.pdbx_description
1 polymer ?
#
loop_
_entity_poly.entity_id
_entity_poly.type
_entity_poly.pdbx_seq_one_letter_code
_entity_poly.pdbx_strand_id
1 'polypeptide(L)'
;MVTQRLLGMLGMLISFCVECQEPLCETCVEAHQRVKYTKDHTVRSTGSSKSQVREKTIYCSVHKHEPLVLFCDTCDTLTCRDCQLNAHKDHQYQFLEDAVKNQRKMLASLVKRLGDKNANLQKSTKEVRTS
;
A
#
# COMPACT_ATOMS: atom_id res chain seq x y z
N MET A 1 23.58 -26.53 11.89
CA MET A 1 24.78 -25.67 11.99
C MET A 1 24.33 -24.29 12.47
N VAL A 2 23.97 -24.21 13.75
CA VAL A 2 23.48 -23.00 14.41
C VAL A 2 24.66 -22.40 15.17
N THR A 3 25.48 -21.59 14.51
CA THR A 3 26.61 -20.90 15.16
C THR A 3 26.96 -19.63 14.38
N GLN A 4 26.25 -18.52 14.65
CA GLN A 4 26.85 -17.17 14.74
C GLN A 4 25.82 -16.14 15.25
N ARG A 5 25.27 -16.37 16.45
CA ARG A 5 24.79 -15.24 17.26
C ARG A 5 26.02 -14.60 17.88
N LEU A 6 26.25 -13.32 17.57
CA LEU A 6 27.21 -12.35 18.14
C LEU A 6 28.09 -11.73 17.04
N LEU A 7 27.54 -10.76 16.30
CA LEU A 7 28.21 -9.51 15.87
C LEU A 7 27.20 -8.72 15.01
N GLY A 8 26.37 -7.91 15.66
CA GLY A 8 25.41 -7.02 14.99
C GLY A 8 24.97 -5.89 15.91
N MET A 9 25.87 -5.42 16.77
CA MET A 9 25.53 -4.56 17.90
C MET A 9 25.38 -3.06 17.56
N LEU A 10 25.44 -2.65 16.30
CA LEU A 10 25.14 -1.27 15.86
C LEU A 10 24.58 -1.21 14.42
N GLY A 11 23.99 -2.30 13.91
CA GLY A 11 23.46 -2.37 12.54
C GLY A 11 21.94 -2.34 12.53
N MET A 12 21.35 -1.31 11.95
CA MET A 12 19.90 -1.20 11.76
C MET A 12 19.40 -2.43 10.95
N LEU A 13 18.45 -3.20 11.50
CA LEU A 13 17.81 -4.31 10.79
C LEU A 13 16.80 -3.75 9.79
N ILE A 14 17.27 -3.52 8.56
CA ILE A 14 16.54 -2.81 7.51
C ILE A 14 15.94 -3.73 6.46
N SER A 15 16.15 -5.05 6.52
CA SER A 15 15.66 -5.98 5.51
C SER A 15 15.23 -7.34 6.08
N PHE A 16 14.45 -8.11 5.32
CA PHE A 16 13.91 -9.41 5.69
C PHE A 16 13.90 -10.36 4.49
N CYS A 17 14.43 -11.56 4.66
CA CYS A 17 14.41 -12.61 3.65
C CYS A 17 13.13 -13.46 3.79
N VAL A 18 12.38 -13.65 2.70
CA VAL A 18 11.11 -14.39 2.72
C VAL A 18 11.34 -15.89 2.90
N GLU A 19 12.33 -16.46 2.22
CA GLU A 19 12.61 -17.89 2.18
C GLU A 19 13.31 -18.37 3.46
N CYS A 20 14.14 -17.51 4.06
CA CYS A 20 14.81 -17.81 5.34
C CYS A 20 13.99 -17.36 6.56
N GLN A 21 12.98 -16.51 6.37
CA GLN A 21 12.17 -15.90 7.43
C GLN A 21 13.02 -15.17 8.48
N GLU A 22 14.12 -14.57 8.07
CA GLU A 22 15.09 -13.92 8.96
C GLU A 22 15.30 -12.45 8.60
N PRO A 23 15.42 -11.56 9.62
CA PRO A 23 15.83 -10.19 9.41
C PRO A 23 17.32 -10.12 9.08
N LEU A 24 17.67 -9.25 8.14
CA LEU A 24 19.02 -9.04 7.64
C LEU A 24 19.39 -7.55 7.80
N CYS A 25 20.58 -7.28 8.34
CA CYS A 25 21.22 -5.97 8.16
C CYS A 25 21.86 -5.88 6.76
N GLU A 26 22.35 -4.70 6.38
CA GLU A 26 22.96 -4.45 5.07
C GLU A 26 24.05 -5.47 4.69
N THR A 27 25.01 -5.72 5.59
CA THR A 27 26.09 -6.69 5.37
C THR A 27 25.57 -8.13 5.25
N CYS A 28 24.51 -8.47 5.99
CA CYS A 28 23.84 -9.76 5.86
C CYS A 28 23.15 -9.90 4.50
N VAL A 29 22.55 -8.84 3.93
CA VAL A 29 21.95 -8.87 2.59
C VAL A 29 23.01 -9.14 1.52
N GLU A 30 24.15 -8.44 1.58
CA GLU A 30 25.26 -8.65 0.64
C GLU A 30 25.79 -10.09 0.68
N ALA A 31 25.96 -10.63 1.89
CA ALA A 31 26.36 -12.03 2.07
C ALA A 31 25.29 -12.98 1.52
N HIS A 32 24.01 -12.70 1.78
CA HIS A 32 22.87 -13.49 1.31
C HIS A 32 22.82 -13.59 -0.21
N GLN A 33 23.08 -12.47 -0.89
CA GLN A 33 23.09 -12.39 -2.36
C GLN A 33 24.33 -13.03 -3.00
N ARG A 34 25.42 -13.18 -2.25
CA ARG A 34 26.67 -13.80 -2.75
C ARG A 34 26.68 -15.32 -2.60
N VAL A 35 26.05 -15.86 -1.56
CA VAL A 35 26.08 -17.30 -1.25
C VAL A 35 25.19 -18.06 -2.23
N LYS A 36 25.75 -19.12 -2.85
CA LYS A 36 25.11 -19.90 -3.93
C LYS A 36 23.67 -20.33 -3.64
N TYR A 37 23.36 -20.65 -2.38
CA TYR A 37 22.05 -21.16 -1.97
C TYR A 37 21.02 -20.08 -1.69
N THR A 38 21.45 -18.88 -1.31
CA THR A 38 20.56 -17.80 -0.86
C THR A 38 20.54 -16.63 -1.84
N LYS A 39 21.36 -16.68 -2.90
CA LYS A 39 21.50 -15.61 -3.88
C LYS A 39 20.20 -15.24 -4.61
N ASP A 40 19.32 -16.22 -4.78
CA ASP A 40 18.05 -16.09 -5.49
C ASP A 40 16.87 -15.86 -4.52
N HIS A 41 17.14 -15.69 -3.21
CA HIS A 41 16.11 -15.41 -2.22
C HIS A 41 15.60 -13.97 -2.30
N THR A 42 14.32 -13.79 -1.99
CA THR A 42 13.63 -12.52 -2.01
C THR A 42 13.88 -11.77 -0.69
N VAL A 43 14.68 -10.70 -0.76
CA VAL A 43 14.94 -9.80 0.38
C VAL A 43 14.09 -8.53 0.27
N ARG A 44 13.28 -8.23 1.28
CA ARG A 44 12.42 -7.04 1.38
C ARG A 44 12.98 -6.05 2.39
N SER A 45 13.10 -4.77 2.04
CA SER A 45 13.52 -3.76 3.02
C SER A 45 12.37 -3.43 3.99
N THR A 46 12.62 -3.56 5.29
CA THR A 46 11.74 -3.21 6.41
C THR A 46 12.08 -1.83 7.01
N GLY A 47 13.21 -1.23 6.61
CA GLY A 47 13.58 0.12 7.01
C GLY A 47 12.69 1.15 6.32
N SER A 48 12.13 2.07 7.12
CA SER A 48 11.28 3.21 6.74
C SER A 48 11.61 3.81 5.38
N SER A 49 11.09 3.16 4.36
CA SER A 49 11.19 3.63 3.01
C SER A 49 10.13 4.71 2.94
N LYS A 50 10.54 5.96 2.73
CA LYS A 50 9.85 6.75 1.71
C LYS A 50 9.88 5.85 0.49
N SER A 51 8.89 4.99 0.39
CA SER A 51 8.78 4.08 -0.72
C SER A 51 8.67 5.05 -1.88
N GLN A 52 9.74 5.17 -2.67
CA GLN A 52 9.56 5.20 -4.09
C GLN A 52 8.85 3.88 -4.41
N VAL A 53 7.55 3.83 -4.08
CA VAL A 53 6.59 3.09 -4.87
C VAL A 53 6.90 3.64 -6.24
N ARG A 54 7.65 2.89 -7.05
CA ARG A 54 7.60 3.13 -8.49
C ARG A 54 6.12 3.07 -8.79
N GLU A 55 5.51 4.23 -9.00
CA GLU A 55 4.09 4.34 -9.31
C GLU A 55 3.91 3.46 -10.54
N LYS A 56 3.36 2.27 -10.34
CA LYS A 56 3.08 1.38 -11.44
C LYS A 56 1.96 2.07 -12.19
N THR A 57 2.31 2.76 -13.26
CA THR A 57 1.35 3.36 -14.18
C THR A 57 0.41 2.26 -14.65
N ILE A 58 -0.88 2.42 -14.33
CA ILE A 58 -1.93 1.51 -14.79
C ILE A 58 -2.46 2.05 -16.10
N TYR A 59 -2.55 1.19 -17.11
CA TYR A 59 -2.99 1.54 -18.45
C TYR A 59 -4.46 1.17 -18.63
N CYS A 60 -5.14 1.92 -19.51
CA CYS A 60 -6.51 1.66 -19.88
C CYS A 60 -6.64 0.29 -20.58
N SER A 61 -7.69 -0.46 -20.25
CA SER A 61 -7.99 -1.76 -20.87
C SER A 61 -8.44 -1.63 -22.33
N VAL A 62 -9.02 -0.48 -22.71
CA VAL A 62 -9.49 -0.17 -24.06
C VAL A 62 -8.37 0.52 -24.86
N HIS A 63 -7.77 1.56 -24.31
CA HIS A 63 -6.68 2.34 -24.92
C HIS A 63 -5.34 1.91 -24.32
N LYS A 64 -4.78 0.79 -24.79
CA LYS A 64 -3.69 0.04 -24.11
C LYS A 64 -2.40 0.83 -23.80
N HIS A 65 -2.17 1.95 -24.47
CA HIS A 65 -1.00 2.81 -24.26
C HIS A 65 -1.31 4.08 -23.46
N GLU A 66 -2.58 4.34 -23.17
CA GLU A 66 -3.01 5.51 -22.43
C GLU A 66 -3.08 5.20 -20.93
N PRO A 67 -2.41 5.99 -20.08
CA PRO A 67 -2.47 5.80 -18.64
C PRO A 67 -3.82 6.23 -18.07
N LEU A 68 -4.28 5.54 -17.02
CA LEU A 68 -5.43 5.97 -16.23
C LEU A 68 -5.01 7.13 -15.32
N VAL A 69 -5.41 8.35 -15.68
CA VAL A 69 -4.99 9.60 -15.01
C VAL A 69 -6.16 10.50 -14.60
N LEU A 70 -7.38 10.08 -14.94
CA LEU A 70 -8.62 10.76 -14.60
C LEU A 70 -9.51 9.84 -13.77
N PHE A 71 -10.40 10.46 -13.00
CA PHE A 71 -11.47 9.79 -12.30
C PHE A 71 -12.79 10.42 -12.76
N CYS A 72 -13.71 9.60 -13.27
CA CYS A 72 -15.03 10.06 -13.69
C CYS A 72 -15.98 9.99 -12.48
N ASP A 73 -16.35 11.15 -11.93
CA ASP A 73 -17.24 11.27 -10.77
C ASP A 73 -18.64 10.69 -11.06
N THR A 74 -19.12 10.84 -12.30
CA THR A 74 -20.44 10.33 -12.70
C THR A 74 -20.51 8.80 -12.73
N CYS A 75 -19.40 8.13 -13.06
CA CYS A 75 -19.33 6.67 -13.20
C CYS A 75 -18.59 5.99 -12.04
N ASP A 76 -18.01 6.75 -11.11
CA ASP A 76 -17.21 6.26 -9.99
C ASP A 76 -16.06 5.32 -10.44
N THR A 77 -15.37 5.67 -11.53
CA THR A 77 -14.32 4.83 -12.14
C THR A 77 -13.12 5.63 -12.65
N LEU A 78 -11.96 4.98 -12.71
CA LEU A 78 -10.76 5.52 -13.35
C LEU A 78 -10.89 5.49 -14.88
N THR A 79 -10.46 6.55 -15.54
CA THR A 79 -10.48 6.70 -17.00
C THR A 79 -9.14 7.23 -17.52
N CYS A 80 -8.82 6.90 -18.78
CA CYS A 80 -7.82 7.65 -19.53
C CYS A 80 -8.48 8.85 -20.22
N ARG A 81 -7.65 9.71 -20.84
CA ARG A 81 -8.14 10.89 -21.57
C ARG A 81 -9.09 10.52 -22.71
N ASP A 82 -8.74 9.51 -23.49
CA ASP A 82 -9.58 9.06 -24.62
C ASP A 82 -10.93 8.51 -24.18
N CYS A 83 -10.98 7.76 -23.06
CA CYS A 83 -12.26 7.33 -22.49
C CYS A 83 -13.12 8.54 -22.09
N GLN A 84 -12.51 9.59 -21.52
CA GLN A 84 -13.21 10.79 -21.08
C GLN A 84 -13.77 11.62 -22.24
N LEU A 85 -13.05 11.66 -23.37
CA LEU A 85 -13.50 12.38 -24.58
C LEU A 85 -14.56 11.61 -25.37
N ASN A 86 -14.63 10.28 -25.20
CA ASN A 86 -15.54 9.41 -25.94
C ASN A 86 -16.66 8.87 -25.05
N ALA A 87 -16.46 7.71 -24.42
CA ALA A 87 -17.51 6.99 -23.70
C ALA A 87 -18.07 7.75 -22.48
N HIS A 88 -17.29 8.66 -21.90
CA HIS A 88 -17.69 9.49 -20.75
C HIS A 88 -17.80 10.97 -21.14
N LYS A 89 -18.11 11.25 -22.41
CA LYS A 89 -18.34 12.61 -22.88
C LYS A 89 -19.45 13.26 -22.03
N ASP A 90 -19.21 14.48 -21.59
CA ASP A 90 -20.10 15.28 -20.73
C ASP A 90 -20.27 14.80 -19.28
N HIS A 91 -19.57 13.74 -18.86
CA HIS A 91 -19.51 13.36 -17.44
C HIS A 91 -18.57 14.27 -16.65
N GLN A 92 -18.89 14.47 -15.38
CA GLN A 92 -17.99 15.16 -14.45
C GLN A 92 -16.77 14.28 -14.17
N TYR A 93 -15.61 14.90 -14.13
CA TYR A 93 -14.35 14.22 -13.88
C TYR A 93 -13.37 15.09 -13.11
N GLN A 94 -12.39 14.44 -12.50
CA GLN A 94 -11.28 15.06 -11.79
C GLN A 94 -9.96 14.40 -12.19
N PHE A 95 -8.85 15.11 -11.96
CA PHE A 95 -7.53 14.49 -12.03
C PHE A 95 -7.35 13.50 -10.89
N LEU A 96 -6.62 12.42 -11.17
CA LEU A 96 -6.43 11.32 -10.22
C LEU A 96 -5.87 11.79 -8.87
N GLU A 97 -4.92 12.71 -8.88
CA GLU A 97 -4.27 13.23 -7.67
C GLU A 97 -5.27 13.90 -6.71
N ASP A 98 -6.14 14.74 -7.25
CA ASP A 98 -7.18 15.43 -6.50
C ASP A 98 -8.27 14.46 -6.02
N ALA A 99 -8.69 13.55 -6.90
CA ALA A 99 -9.67 12.52 -6.57
C ALA A 99 -9.17 11.65 -5.41
N VAL A 100 -7.92 11.18 -5.44
CA VAL A 100 -7.30 10.40 -4.36
C VAL A 100 -7.26 11.19 -3.06
N LYS A 101 -6.84 12.46 -3.11
CA LYS A 101 -6.79 13.32 -1.92
C LYS A 101 -8.17 13.49 -1.29
N ASN A 102 -9.19 13.72 -2.11
CA ASN A 102 -10.57 13.91 -1.65
C ASN A 102 -11.17 12.60 -1.11
N GLN A 103 -11.01 11.49 -1.83
CA GLN A 103 -11.49 10.18 -1.39
C GLN A 103 -10.82 9.74 -0.09
N ARG A 104 -9.51 9.96 0.09
CA ARG A 104 -8.82 9.65 1.36
C ARG A 104 -9.42 10.41 2.54
N LYS A 105 -9.72 11.70 2.37
CA LYS A 105 -10.38 12.52 3.41
C LYS A 105 -11.77 12.00 3.73
N MET A 106 -12.56 11.70 2.70
CA MET A 106 -13.91 11.17 2.87
C MET A 106 -13.90 9.83 3.60
N LEU A 107 -13.06 8.88 3.16
CA LEU A 107 -12.91 7.57 3.79
C LEU A 107 -12.45 7.70 5.25
N ALA A 108 -11.48 8.57 5.54
CA ALA A 108 -11.03 8.82 6.91
C ALA A 108 -12.17 9.32 7.81
N SER A 109 -13.01 10.24 7.30
CA SER A 109 -14.20 10.73 8.01
C SER A 109 -15.23 9.62 8.25
N LEU A 110 -15.51 8.79 7.24
CA LEU A 110 -16.44 7.67 7.37
C LEU A 110 -15.95 6.62 8.38
N VAL A 111 -14.67 6.25 8.31
CA VAL A 111 -14.06 5.30 9.25
C VAL A 111 -14.12 5.84 10.68
N LYS A 112 -13.83 7.13 10.90
CA LYS A 112 -13.95 7.77 12.21
C LYS A 112 -15.38 7.68 12.75
N ARG A 113 -16.36 8.08 11.94
CA ARG A 113 -17.79 8.03 12.34
C ARG A 113 -18.26 6.62 12.64
N LEU A 114 -17.81 5.62 11.88
CA LEU A 114 -18.10 4.22 12.15
C LEU A 114 -17.46 3.75 13.46
N GLY A 115 -16.22 4.16 13.74
CA GLY A 115 -15.54 3.91 15.00
C GLY A 115 -16.29 4.48 16.20
N ASP A 116 -16.70 5.75 16.13
CA ASP A 116 -17.47 6.42 17.18
C ASP A 116 -18.82 5.73 17.42
N LYS A 117 -19.54 5.39 16.35
CA LYS A 117 -20.82 4.67 16.44
C LYS A 117 -20.64 3.28 17.05
N ASN A 118 -19.60 2.56 16.66
CA ASN A 118 -19.30 1.24 17.21
C ASN A 118 -18.96 1.32 18.71
N ALA A 119 -18.17 2.31 19.13
CA ALA A 119 -17.86 2.52 20.55
C ALA A 119 -19.12 2.81 21.39
N ASN A 120 -20.03 3.63 20.87
CA ASN A 120 -21.32 3.92 21.51
C ASN A 120 -22.19 2.66 21.64
N LEU A 121 -22.31 1.88 20.56
CA LEU A 121 -23.06 0.61 20.58
C LEU A 121 -22.47 -0.38 21.59
N GLN A 122 -21.14 -0.49 21.66
CA GLN A 122 -20.48 -1.34 22.65
C GLN A 122 -20.75 -0.88 24.09
N LYS A 123 -20.78 0.43 24.35
CA LYS A 123 -21.13 0.99 25.66
C LYS A 123 -22.56 0.64 26.04
N SER A 124 -23.54 0.94 25.19
CA SER A 124 -24.95 0.62 25.45
C SER A 124 -25.19 -0.89 25.62
N THR A 125 -24.48 -1.72 24.86
CA THR A 125 -24.58 -3.19 25.00
C THR A 125 -24.07 -3.67 26.38
N LYS A 126 -23.05 -3.01 26.94
CA LYS A 126 -22.57 -3.33 28.30
C LYS A 126 -23.58 -2.89 29.35
N GLU A 127 -24.14 -1.70 29.23
CA GLU A 127 -25.13 -1.15 30.17
C GLU A 127 -26.38 -2.03 30.28
N VAL A 128 -26.90 -2.53 29.15
CA VAL A 128 -28.04 -3.45 29.10
C VAL A 128 -27.72 -4.81 29.74
N ARG A 129 -26.46 -5.27 29.68
CA ARG A 129 -26.05 -6.55 30.29
C ARG A 129 -25.83 -6.45 31.80
N THR A 130 -25.56 -5.25 32.31
CA THR A 130 -25.34 -5.00 33.74
C THR A 130 -26.58 -4.49 34.46
N SER A 131 -27.68 -4.26 33.75
CA SER A 131 -29.01 -3.93 34.29
C SER A 131 -29.87 -5.18 34.38
#